data_AF-A0A950RDJ7-F1
#
_entry.id   AF-A0A950RDJ7-F1
#
_cell.length_a   1.000
_cell.length_b   1.000
_cell.length_c   1.000
_cell.angle_alpha   90.00
_cell.angle_beta   90.00
_cell.angle_gamma   90.00
#
_symmetry.space_group_name_H-M   'P 1'
#
loop_
_entity.id
_entity.type
_entity.pdbx_description
1 polymer ?
#
loop_
_entity_poly.entity_id
_entity_poly.type
_entity_poly.pdbx_seq_one_letter_code
_entity_poly.pdbx_strand_id
1 'polypeptide(L)'
;AWEQPDLLAQAEGGIALFLHNWPETYSYTLSEAVAHGLFPLVPDLGAPAERVRRAGFGAVFGFPIDAGEVLRAIEQATAREMPDRAGPAAFATHEAAEAHAALMQESARPVAQAGRRAGRRRERDRLSA
;
A
#
# COMPACT_ATOMS: atom_id res chain seq x y z
N ALA A 1 10.86 -2.03 -21.19
CA ALA A 1 9.95 -2.74 -20.30
C ALA A 1 10.26 -2.24 -18.89
N TRP A 2 9.38 -1.44 -18.31
CA TRP A 2 9.61 -0.71 -17.05
C TRP A 2 8.60 -1.14 -15.99
N GLU A 3 8.25 -2.42 -15.99
CA GLU A 3 7.28 -2.95 -15.05
C GLU A 3 8.03 -3.48 -13.83
N GLN A 4 7.63 -3.00 -12.66
CA GLN A 4 8.16 -3.32 -11.34
C GLN A 4 8.49 -4.80 -11.07
N PRO A 5 7.69 -5.80 -11.50
CA PRO A 5 7.98 -7.21 -11.20
C PRO A 5 9.28 -7.72 -11.86
N ASP A 6 9.61 -7.25 -13.07
CA ASP A 6 10.80 -7.71 -13.79
C ASP A 6 12.09 -7.26 -13.09
N LEU A 7 12.07 -6.08 -12.45
CA LEU A 7 13.22 -5.52 -11.75
C LEU A 7 13.47 -6.19 -10.40
N LEU A 8 12.41 -6.59 -9.68
CA LEU A 8 12.55 -7.32 -8.41
C LEU A 8 13.08 -8.73 -8.63
N ALA A 9 12.66 -9.40 -9.71
CA ALA A 9 13.20 -10.72 -10.07
C ALA A 9 14.68 -10.66 -10.52
N GLN A 10 15.12 -9.53 -11.06
CA GLN A 10 16.52 -9.29 -11.44
C GLN A 10 17.40 -8.85 -10.27
N ALA A 11 16.79 -8.31 -9.21
CA ALA A 11 17.52 -7.94 -8.01
C ALA A 11 17.86 -9.21 -7.22
N GLU A 12 19.15 -9.54 -7.09
CA GLU A 12 19.64 -10.58 -6.17
C GLU A 12 19.58 -10.16 -4.68
N GLY A 13 18.68 -9.22 -4.35
CA GLY A 13 18.51 -8.70 -3.00
C GLY A 13 17.74 -9.68 -2.12
N GLY A 14 18.09 -9.76 -0.83
CA GLY A 14 17.33 -10.50 0.18
C GLY A 14 16.44 -9.62 1.05
N ILE A 15 16.55 -8.28 0.94
CA ILE A 15 15.93 -7.32 1.87
C ILE A 15 15.20 -6.23 1.08
N ALA A 16 14.02 -5.85 1.58
CA ALA A 16 13.30 -4.65 1.15
C ALA A 16 13.25 -3.64 2.30
N LEU A 17 13.93 -2.50 2.15
CA LEU A 17 13.97 -1.44 3.16
C LEU A 17 12.91 -0.37 2.88
N PHE A 18 12.03 -0.13 3.85
CA PHE A 18 11.02 0.92 3.80
C PHE A 18 11.41 2.05 4.75
N LEU A 19 11.42 3.30 4.27
CA LEU A 19 11.79 4.50 5.06
C LEU A 19 10.66 5.56 5.06
N HIS A 20 9.41 5.11 4.97
CA HIS A 20 8.27 6.03 5.00
C HIS A 20 8.16 6.73 6.36
N ASN A 21 7.81 8.01 6.36
CA ASN A 21 7.64 8.83 7.57
C ASN A 21 6.18 9.18 7.86
N TRP A 22 5.25 8.56 7.14
CA TRP A 22 3.82 8.72 7.26
C TRP A 22 3.17 7.39 7.61
N PRO A 23 2.17 7.33 8.52
CA PRO A 23 1.46 6.09 8.83
C PRO A 23 0.62 5.60 7.65
N GLU A 24 1.23 4.78 6.79
CA GLU A 24 0.55 4.11 5.68
C GLU A 24 -0.60 3.24 6.22
N THR A 25 -1.79 3.40 5.63
CA THR A 25 -2.97 2.57 5.94
C THR A 25 -2.89 1.21 5.26
N TYR A 26 -2.18 1.13 4.13
CA TYR A 26 -1.85 -0.11 3.42
C TYR A 26 -0.65 0.13 2.50
N SER A 27 0.17 -0.90 2.30
CA SER A 27 1.35 -0.84 1.42
C SER A 27 1.34 -1.99 0.43
N TYR A 28 1.04 -1.69 -0.85
CA TYR A 28 1.09 -2.68 -1.92
C TYR A 28 2.52 -3.13 -2.20
N THR A 29 3.47 -2.20 -2.13
CA THR A 29 4.91 -2.49 -2.28
C THR A 29 5.40 -3.49 -1.23
N LEU A 30 4.89 -3.45 0.00
CA LEU A 30 5.18 -4.47 1.00
C LEU A 30 4.69 -5.86 0.57
N SER A 31 3.47 -5.95 0.03
CA SER A 31 2.91 -7.22 -0.46
C SER A 31 3.75 -7.78 -1.60
N GLU A 32 4.11 -6.95 -2.58
CA GLU A 32 4.93 -7.35 -3.74
C GLU A 32 6.34 -7.77 -3.31
N ALA A 33 7.01 -6.99 -2.46
CA ALA A 33 8.35 -7.31 -1.99
C ALA A 33 8.38 -8.69 -1.30
N VAL A 34 7.40 -8.97 -0.45
CA VAL A 34 7.29 -10.26 0.23
C VAL A 34 6.91 -11.38 -0.73
N ALA A 35 6.04 -11.13 -1.71
CA ALA A 35 5.70 -12.13 -2.74
C ALA A 35 6.92 -12.56 -3.57
N HIS A 36 7.90 -11.66 -3.74
CA HIS A 36 9.19 -11.93 -4.36
C HIS A 36 10.28 -12.42 -3.38
N GLY A 37 9.92 -12.72 -2.13
CA GLY A 37 10.82 -13.33 -1.14
C GLY A 37 11.73 -12.36 -0.40
N LEU A 38 11.58 -11.05 -0.62
CA LEU A 38 12.37 -10.04 0.10
C LEU A 38 11.93 -9.97 1.57
N PHE A 39 12.91 -9.93 2.47
CA PHE A 39 12.68 -9.72 3.89
C PHE A 39 12.43 -8.23 4.17
N PRO A 40 11.24 -7.83 4.64
CA PRO A 40 10.92 -6.42 4.79
C PRO A 40 11.50 -5.85 6.10
N LEU A 41 12.14 -4.68 6.00
CA LEU A 41 12.51 -3.83 7.14
C LEU A 41 11.64 -2.58 7.11
N VAL A 42 10.84 -2.36 8.15
CA VAL A 42 9.87 -1.25 8.21
C VAL A 42 10.01 -0.45 9.49
N PRO A 43 9.72 0.88 9.49
CA PRO A 43 9.63 1.64 10.72
C PRO A 43 8.42 1.19 11.54
N ASP A 44 8.45 1.44 12.85
CA ASP A 44 7.33 1.20 13.78
C ASP A 44 6.21 2.23 13.59
N LEU A 45 5.58 2.16 12.42
CA LEU A 45 4.60 3.13 11.98
C LEU A 45 3.57 2.49 11.04
N GLY A 46 2.29 2.70 11.35
CA GLY A 46 1.17 2.32 10.48
C GLY A 46 1.02 0.81 10.21
N ALA A 47 0.24 0.51 9.18
CA ALA A 47 -0.12 -0.87 8.80
C ALA A 47 1.08 -1.76 8.40
N PRO A 48 2.17 -1.25 7.76
CA PRO A 48 3.34 -2.07 7.46
C PRO A 48 3.93 -2.76 8.69
N ALA A 49 4.12 -2.03 9.79
CA ALA A 49 4.67 -2.56 11.05
C ALA A 49 3.76 -3.64 11.67
N GLU A 50 2.45 -3.39 11.68
CA GLU A 50 1.45 -4.34 12.18
C GLU A 50 1.46 -5.65 11.38
N ARG A 51 1.55 -5.55 10.05
CA ARG A 51 1.58 -6.72 9.15
C ARG A 51 2.84 -7.55 9.35
N VAL A 52 4.01 -6.91 9.44
CA VAL A 52 5.29 -7.58 9.72
C VAL A 52 5.22 -8.35 11.05
N ARG A 53 4.71 -7.72 12.10
CA ARG A 53 4.53 -8.37 13.41
C ARG A 53 3.55 -9.55 13.35
N ARG A 54 2.39 -9.35 12.72
CA ARG A 54 1.35 -10.40 12.61
C ARG A 54 1.83 -11.61 11.82
N ALA A 55 2.61 -11.38 10.77
CA ALA A 55 3.11 -12.46 9.91
C ALA A 55 4.35 -13.16 10.49
N GLY A 56 5.03 -12.58 11.48
CA GLY A 56 6.29 -13.10 12.00
C GLY A 56 7.42 -13.11 10.97
N PHE A 57 7.35 -12.23 9.97
CA PHE A 57 8.28 -12.18 8.85
C PHE A 57 8.59 -10.73 8.48
N GLY A 58 9.87 -10.39 8.51
CA GLY A 58 10.38 -9.01 8.48
C GLY A 58 10.91 -8.56 9.84
N ALA A 59 11.43 -7.34 9.89
CA ALA A 59 11.79 -6.68 11.13
C ALA A 59 11.22 -5.26 11.18
N VAL A 60 10.94 -4.81 12.40
CA VAL A 60 10.44 -3.47 12.69
C VAL A 60 11.52 -2.70 13.46
N PHE A 61 11.88 -1.51 12.99
CA PHE A 61 12.81 -0.60 13.68
C PHE A 61 12.10 0.67 14.16
N GLY A 62 12.72 1.42 15.06
CA GLY A 62 12.12 2.58 15.74
C GLY A 62 11.65 3.71 14.82
N PHE A 63 10.63 4.44 15.29
CA PHE A 63 10.17 5.70 14.73
C PHE A 63 10.14 6.78 15.85
N PRO A 64 10.69 7.99 15.64
CA PRO A 64 11.32 8.51 14.43
C PRO A 64 12.57 7.73 14.02
N ILE A 65 12.85 7.68 12.72
CA ILE A 65 13.89 6.82 12.14
C ILE A 65 15.28 7.30 12.61
N ASP A 66 16.02 6.40 13.25
CA ASP A 66 17.45 6.56 13.55
C ASP A 66 18.30 5.78 12.55
N ALA A 67 19.28 6.44 11.93
CA ALA A 67 20.14 5.81 10.92
C ALA A 67 20.98 4.67 11.52
N GLY A 68 21.45 4.82 12.76
CA GLY A 68 22.22 3.78 13.44
C GLY A 68 21.40 2.52 13.70
N GLU A 69 20.12 2.67 14.05
CA GLU A 69 19.20 1.56 14.21
C GLU A 69 18.88 0.86 12.90
N VAL A 70 18.67 1.61 11.81
CA VAL A 70 18.45 1.04 10.48
C VAL A 70 19.65 0.21 10.03
N LEU A 71 20.88 0.72 10.22
CA LEU A 71 22.10 -0.02 9.89
C LEU A 71 22.19 -1.34 10.68
N ARG A 72 21.92 -1.31 11.99
CA ARG A 72 21.87 -2.54 12.81
C ARG A 72 20.80 -3.51 12.33
N ALA A 73 19.63 -3.03 11.92
CA ALA A 73 18.57 -3.88 11.40
C ALA A 73 18.98 -4.56 10.07
N ILE A 74 19.71 -3.86 9.20
CA ILE A 74 20.25 -4.43 7.96
C ILE A 74 21.31 -5.50 8.28
N GLU A 75 22.26 -5.21 9.17
CA GLU A 75 23.29 -6.17 9.60
C GLU A 75 22.65 -7.44 10.19
N GLN A 76 21.66 -7.28 11.07
CA GLN A 76 20.94 -8.41 11.65
C GLN A 76 20.15 -9.21 10.61
N ALA A 77 19.52 -8.55 9.64
CA ALA A 77 18.75 -9.22 8.59
C ALA A 77 19.65 -9.99 7.61
N THR A 78 20.80 -9.42 7.23
CA THR A 78 21.77 -10.07 6.32
C THR A 78 22.46 -11.28 6.95
N ALA A 79 22.52 -11.38 8.28
CA ALA A 79 23.05 -12.55 8.98
C ALA A 79 22.07 -13.74 9.04
N ARG A 80 20.82 -13.57 8.57
CA ARG A 80 19.80 -14.63 8.59
C ARG A 80 19.82 -15.42 7.30
N GLU A 81 19.46 -16.70 7.41
CA GLU A 81 19.12 -17.50 6.24
C GLU A 81 17.82 -16.97 5.61
N MET A 82 17.89 -16.58 4.35
CA MET A 82 16.75 -16.07 3.60
C MET A 82 15.98 -17.23 2.96
N PRO A 83 14.63 -17.22 2.97
CA PRO A 83 13.86 -18.24 2.27
C PRO A 83 14.07 -18.15 0.76
N ASP A 84 13.94 -19.31 0.10
CA ASP A 84 14.41 -19.57 -1.26
C ASP A 84 13.76 -18.74 -2.38
N ARG A 85 12.67 -17.99 -2.10
CA ARG A 85 12.10 -16.87 -2.92
C ARG A 85 10.63 -16.55 -2.67
N ALA A 86 9.89 -17.33 -1.88
CA ALA A 86 8.49 -17.03 -1.57
C ALA A 86 8.33 -16.60 -0.11
N GLY A 87 7.82 -15.39 0.10
CA GLY A 87 7.44 -14.92 1.43
C GLY A 87 6.08 -15.46 1.89
N PRO A 88 5.69 -15.20 3.14
CA PRO A 88 4.49 -15.79 3.71
C PRO A 88 3.19 -15.32 3.05
N ALA A 89 2.24 -16.24 2.84
CA ALA A 89 0.90 -15.94 2.35
C ALA A 89 0.09 -14.96 3.24
N ALA A 90 0.51 -14.77 4.49
CA ALA A 90 -0.06 -13.78 5.41
C ALA A 90 0.00 -12.33 4.88
N PHE A 91 0.84 -12.06 3.88
CA PHE A 91 0.92 -10.76 3.20
C PHE A 91 -0.02 -10.65 1.99
N ALA A 92 -0.56 -11.76 1.49
CA ALA A 92 -1.38 -11.82 0.28
C ALA A 92 -2.85 -11.40 0.47
N THR A 93 -3.24 -10.85 1.63
CA THR A 93 -4.63 -10.43 1.84
C THR A 93 -4.96 -9.23 0.93
N HIS A 94 -5.61 -9.56 -0.18
CA HIS A 94 -6.16 -8.67 -1.20
C HIS A 94 -7.37 -7.85 -0.73
N GLU A 95 -8.06 -8.23 0.36
CA GLU A 95 -9.33 -7.59 0.77
C GLU A 95 -9.21 -6.07 0.99
N ALA A 96 -8.10 -5.59 1.57
CA ALA A 96 -7.88 -4.15 1.77
C ALA A 96 -7.42 -3.44 0.48
N ALA A 97 -6.68 -4.13 -0.39
CA ALA A 97 -6.20 -3.58 -1.65
C ALA A 97 -7.32 -3.47 -2.68
N GLU A 98 -8.21 -4.47 -2.76
CA GLU A 98 -9.40 -4.47 -3.61
C GLU A 98 -10.40 -3.41 -3.16
N ALA A 99 -10.65 -3.29 -1.85
CA ALA A 99 -11.53 -2.27 -1.30
C ALA A 99 -10.98 -0.84 -1.56
N HIS A 100 -9.66 -0.63 -1.42
CA HIS A 100 -9.05 0.67 -1.70
C HIS A 100 -8.98 0.98 -3.20
N ALA A 101 -8.65 0.00 -4.05
CA ALA A 101 -8.68 0.14 -5.50
C ALA A 101 -10.11 0.45 -6.00
N ALA A 102 -11.13 -0.19 -5.42
CA ALA A 102 -12.53 0.11 -5.70
C ALA A 102 -12.91 1.55 -5.29
N LEU A 103 -12.47 2.01 -4.11
CA LEU A 103 -12.68 3.39 -3.65
C LEU A 103 -11.96 4.42 -4.52
N MET A 104 -10.76 4.11 -5.01
CA MET A 104 -10.01 4.98 -5.92
C MET A 104 -10.63 5.03 -7.33
N GLN A 105 -11.18 3.91 -7.82
CA GLN A 105 -11.93 3.87 -9.07
C GLN A 105 -13.28 4.59 -8.97
N GLU A 106 -13.95 4.54 -7.83
CA GLU A 106 -15.21 5.24 -7.59
C GLU A 106 -15.02 6.75 -7.46
N SER A 107 -13.95 7.20 -6.79
CA SER A 107 -13.60 8.62 -6.66
C SER A 107 -13.00 9.23 -7.93
N ALA A 108 -12.44 8.41 -8.82
CA ALA A 108 -11.99 8.83 -10.16
C ALA A 108 -13.12 8.92 -11.20
N ARG A 109 -14.36 8.52 -10.88
CA ARG A 109 -15.49 8.73 -11.79
C ARG A 109 -15.74 10.24 -11.94
N PRO A 110 -15.79 10.77 -13.18
CA PRO A 110 -16.12 12.18 -13.36
C PRO A 110 -17.50 12.45 -12.76
N VAL A 111 -17.60 13.50 -11.95
CA VAL A 111 -18.87 14.06 -11.47
C VAL A 111 -19.63 14.58 -12.71
N ALA A 112 -20.30 13.67 -13.42
CA ALA A 112 -21.19 14.00 -14.50
C ALA A 112 -22.48 14.58 -13.91
N GLN A 113 -22.38 15.85 -13.54
CA GLN A 113 -23.44 16.85 -13.58
C GLN A 113 -24.78 16.42 -12.96
N ALA A 114 -24.80 16.42 -11.63
CA ALA A 114 -25.97 16.83 -10.86
C ALA A 114 -26.32 18.29 -11.23
N GLY A 115 -27.02 18.50 -12.34
CA GLY A 115 -27.26 19.83 -12.90
C GLY A 115 -28.49 19.98 -13.80
N ARG A 116 -29.46 19.05 -13.75
CA ARG A 116 -30.74 19.19 -14.49
C ARG A 116 -31.96 18.87 -13.64
N ARG A 117 -32.06 19.43 -12.44
CA ARG A 117 -33.32 19.49 -11.67
C ARG A 117 -33.45 20.78 -10.84
N ALA A 118 -33.44 21.93 -11.50
CA ALA A 118 -33.97 23.16 -10.93
C ALA A 118 -34.22 24.18 -12.06
N GLY A 119 -35.48 24.35 -12.46
CA GLY A 119 -35.85 25.43 -13.37
C GLY A 119 -37.12 25.16 -14.16
N ARG A 120 -38.22 25.76 -13.69
CA ARG A 120 -39.51 26.00 -14.36
C ARG A 120 -40.63 24.98 -14.13
N ARG A 121 -41.17 25.02 -12.91
CA ARG A 121 -42.63 24.99 -12.72
C ARG A 121 -43.04 26.36 -12.15
N ARG A 122 -44.10 26.94 -12.72
CA ARG A 122 -44.84 28.17 -12.34
C ARG A 122 -44.50 29.46 -13.10
N GLU A 123 -45.09 29.59 -14.29
CA GLU A 123 -45.75 30.81 -14.73
C GLU A 123 -47.09 30.36 -15.35
N ARG A 124 -48.14 30.32 -14.50
CA ARG A 124 -49.34 31.18 -14.57
C ARG A 124 -50.22 30.83 -15.77
N ASP A 125 -51.36 30.16 -15.56
CA ASP A 125 -52.61 30.84 -15.21
C ASP A 125 -52.66 32.26 -15.79
N ARG A 126 -52.95 32.34 -17.11
CA ARG A 126 -53.65 33.42 -17.82
C ARG A 126 -53.57 33.13 -19.32
N LEU A 127 -54.64 32.56 -19.86
CA LEU A 127 -55.27 32.86 -21.16
C LEU A 127 -56.22 31.72 -21.52
N SER A 128 -57.32 31.62 -20.75
CA SER A 128 -58.63 31.33 -21.34
C SER A 128 -59.32 32.69 -21.48
N ALA A 129 -59.39 33.17 -22.72
CA ALA A 129 -60.37 34.12 -23.23
C ALA A 129 -60.39 33.94 -24.75
#